data_AF-A0A1F1KN57-F1
#
_entry.id   AF-A0A1F1KN57-F1
#
_cell.length_a   1.000
_cell.length_b   1.000
_cell.length_c   1.000
_cell.angle_alpha   90.00
_cell.angle_beta   90.00
_cell.angle_gamma   90.00
#
_symmetry.space_group_name_H-M   'P 1'
#
loop_
_entity.id
_entity.type
_entity.pdbx_description
1 polymer ?
#
loop_
_entity_poly.entity_id
_entity_poly.type
_entity_poly.pdbx_seq_one_letter_code
_entity_poly.pdbx_strand_id
1 'polypeptide(L)'
;MAVRDQNVPDQTVPDQTAFHVPIVDLTPYVATGSDEGAAEGTADDRTRVAREIDDACSTVGFIQIVGHGIPPEVIDGLAGAIDDFFALPLETKKAYRVAGANRGYSPPKSESLSLSLGVESADRMNDFFEAFNVGVEARSFTGLGLSEDDYGINVWPEVAHFRERVETYFSEASRVARVLTRVFADALGQPPELFDRLTDHSIDVLRMVNYALDEGPVTLDGDLRGMGEHTDFGLVTVLWADRVAGLQVLGPGGVWHDVQPVEGGLLVNLGDLTARLTNDRWMSTLHRVAPPVVDGRIMRRRSAAFFHDGNVDAVVETLPEFAGPGGDAYDPVTVRDHIAAKLAGSRHGKANTAAVREAARVRAAAHPPLSAAPAVHGPSAGR
;
A
#
# COMPACT_ATOMS: atom_id res chain seq x y z
N MET A 1 63.72 3.60 15.47
CA MET A 1 62.58 3.90 16.38
C MET A 1 61.36 4.02 15.49
N ALA A 2 60.63 2.92 15.31
CA ALA A 2 59.41 2.87 14.49
C ALA A 2 58.22 2.98 15.43
N VAL A 3 57.39 4.01 15.26
CA VAL A 3 56.12 4.18 15.98
C VAL A 3 55.00 3.78 15.02
N ARG A 4 54.12 2.94 15.55
CA ARG A 4 52.99 2.29 14.88
C ARG A 4 51.86 3.29 14.67
N ASP A 5 51.39 3.44 13.44
CA ASP A 5 50.04 3.95 13.15
C ASP A 5 49.07 2.77 13.24
N GLN A 6 48.21 2.77 14.25
CA GLN A 6 47.03 1.91 14.32
C GLN A 6 45.85 2.71 13.80
N ASN A 7 45.46 2.41 12.58
CA ASN A 7 44.22 2.88 11.97
C ASN A 7 43.06 2.06 12.57
N VAL A 8 42.28 2.68 13.47
CA VAL A 8 41.01 2.11 13.95
C VAL A 8 39.93 2.56 12.97
N PRO A 9 39.13 1.66 12.38
CA PRO A 9 38.00 2.08 11.55
C PRO A 9 36.95 2.73 12.44
N ASP A 10 36.54 3.93 12.02
CA ASP A 10 35.40 4.68 12.53
C ASP A 10 34.14 3.80 12.42
N GLN A 11 33.68 3.25 13.55
CA GLN A 11 32.37 2.62 13.63
C GLN A 11 31.35 3.75 13.73
N THR A 12 30.90 4.22 12.57
CA THR A 12 29.75 5.11 12.47
C THR A 12 28.54 4.40 13.08
N VAL A 13 28.13 4.85 14.27
CA VAL A 13 26.83 4.53 14.87
C VAL A 13 25.76 4.98 13.87
N PRO A 14 24.78 4.13 13.50
CA PRO A 14 23.71 4.55 12.61
C PRO A 14 22.93 5.70 13.26
N ASP A 15 22.76 6.78 12.49
CA ASP A 15 21.96 7.93 12.88
C ASP A 15 20.49 7.50 13.07
N GLN A 16 20.04 7.40 14.32
CA GLN A 16 18.67 7.01 14.69
C GLN A 16 17.63 8.10 14.39
N THR A 17 17.98 9.17 13.65
CA THR A 17 17.07 10.28 13.35
C THR A 17 16.45 10.26 11.94
N ALA A 18 16.86 9.32 11.07
CA ALA A 18 16.28 9.18 9.74
C ALA A 18 15.01 8.29 9.77
N PHE A 19 13.89 8.82 9.25
CA PHE A 19 12.70 8.02 8.98
C PHE A 19 13.05 6.86 8.06
N HIS A 20 12.65 5.64 8.46
CA HIS A 20 12.80 4.45 7.63
C HIS A 20 11.56 3.58 7.78
N VAL A 21 11.18 2.91 6.69
CA VAL A 21 10.16 1.87 6.72
C VAL A 21 10.81 0.56 7.17
N PRO A 22 10.36 -0.06 8.28
CA PRO A 22 10.97 -1.28 8.82
C PRO A 22 11.01 -2.41 7.80
N ILE A 23 12.09 -3.21 7.84
CA ILE A 23 12.24 -4.41 7.00
C ILE A 23 11.97 -5.64 7.88
N VAL A 24 11.09 -6.53 7.43
CA VAL A 24 10.74 -7.77 8.13
C VAL A 24 10.92 -8.96 7.19
N ASP A 25 11.60 -10.00 7.68
CA ASP A 25 11.77 -11.26 6.97
C ASP A 25 10.64 -12.24 7.29
N LEU A 26 9.81 -12.52 6.28
CA LEU A 26 8.61 -13.35 6.39
C LEU A 26 8.91 -14.85 6.30
N THR A 27 10.16 -15.25 6.06
CA THR A 27 10.58 -16.65 5.92
C THR A 27 10.02 -17.56 7.03
N PRO A 28 9.97 -17.18 8.33
CA PRO A 28 9.40 -18.02 9.38
C PRO A 28 7.92 -18.40 9.18
N TYR A 29 7.17 -17.68 8.36
CA TYR A 29 5.77 -17.94 8.03
C TYR A 29 5.57 -18.52 6.62
N VAL A 30 6.66 -18.72 5.87
CA VAL A 30 6.62 -19.27 4.51
C VAL A 30 7.20 -20.69 4.54
N ALA A 31 6.37 -21.68 4.19
CA ALA A 31 6.85 -23.05 4.04
C ALA A 31 7.89 -23.12 2.91
N THR A 32 9.10 -23.57 3.21
CA THR A 32 10.20 -23.68 2.23
C THR A 32 10.25 -25.07 1.60
N GLY A 33 9.75 -25.21 0.37
CA GLY A 33 9.90 -26.42 -0.45
C GLY A 33 8.60 -26.95 -1.07
N SER A 34 8.73 -27.72 -2.16
CA SER A 34 7.62 -28.39 -2.87
C SER A 34 7.16 -29.71 -2.21
N ASP A 35 7.79 -30.09 -1.10
CA ASP A 35 7.49 -31.35 -0.42
C ASP A 35 6.43 -31.11 0.66
N GLU A 36 5.43 -31.99 0.70
CA GLU A 36 4.47 -32.11 1.81
C GLU A 36 5.24 -32.35 3.12
N GLY A 37 5.62 -31.27 3.81
CA GLY A 37 6.45 -31.32 5.01
C GLY A 37 7.46 -30.19 5.21
N ALA A 38 7.56 -29.23 4.28
CA ALA A 38 8.33 -28.01 4.48
C ALA A 38 7.94 -27.28 5.77
N ALA A 39 8.81 -27.30 6.78
CA ALA A 39 8.51 -26.73 8.09
C ALA A 39 8.57 -25.20 8.04
N GLU A 40 7.54 -24.54 8.57
CA GLU A 40 7.61 -23.14 8.97
C GLU A 40 8.70 -22.94 10.03
N GLY A 41 9.08 -21.69 10.30
CA GLY A 41 10.00 -21.33 11.37
C GLY A 41 9.53 -21.81 12.75
N THR A 42 10.44 -21.76 13.73
CA THR A 42 10.08 -22.13 15.11
C THR A 42 9.02 -21.18 15.67
N ALA A 43 8.34 -21.58 16.76
CA ALA A 43 7.39 -20.70 17.43
C ALA A 43 8.03 -19.38 17.90
N ASP A 44 9.30 -19.42 18.29
CA ASP A 44 10.06 -18.24 18.69
C ASP A 44 10.34 -17.32 17.49
N ASP A 45 10.66 -17.89 16.31
CA ASP A 45 10.85 -17.12 15.09
C ASP A 45 9.57 -16.41 14.64
N ARG A 46 8.43 -17.13 14.68
CA ARG A 46 7.13 -16.52 14.38
C ARG A 46 6.75 -15.44 15.37
N THR A 47 6.99 -15.66 16.67
CA THR A 47 6.77 -14.64 17.72
C THR A 47 7.59 -13.38 17.48
N ARG A 48 8.85 -13.52 17.04
CA ARG A 48 9.70 -12.38 16.69
C ARG A 48 9.12 -11.59 15.51
N VAL A 49 8.77 -12.27 14.42
CA VAL A 49 8.19 -11.63 13.23
C VAL A 49 6.86 -10.94 13.57
N ALA A 50 5.99 -11.58 14.36
CA ALA A 50 4.73 -10.97 14.81
C ALA A 50 4.96 -9.67 15.59
N ARG A 51 5.98 -9.59 16.44
CA ARG A 51 6.36 -8.37 17.16
C ARG A 51 6.89 -7.28 16.23
N GLU A 52 7.77 -7.62 15.30
CA GLU A 52 8.31 -6.67 14.33
C GLU A 52 7.20 -6.07 13.45
N ILE A 53 6.21 -6.88 13.09
CA ILE A 53 5.03 -6.42 12.35
C ILE A 53 4.13 -5.53 13.23
N ASP A 54 3.84 -5.91 14.47
CA ASP A 54 3.07 -5.07 15.40
C ASP A 54 3.70 -3.68 15.60
N ASP A 55 5.02 -3.64 15.80
CA ASP A 55 5.79 -2.41 15.96
C ASP A 55 5.71 -1.56 14.69
N ALA A 56 5.93 -2.14 13.50
CA ALA A 56 5.87 -1.41 12.24
C ALA A 56 4.46 -0.89 11.93
N CYS A 57 3.42 -1.70 12.15
CA CYS A 57 2.03 -1.34 11.94
C CYS A 57 1.56 -0.22 12.89
N SER A 58 2.05 -0.19 14.13
CA SER A 58 1.66 0.80 15.13
C SER A 58 2.45 2.11 15.08
N THR A 59 3.62 2.12 14.42
CA THR A 59 4.49 3.30 14.37
C THR A 59 4.54 3.96 12.99
N VAL A 60 4.52 3.18 11.91
CA VAL A 60 4.66 3.67 10.54
C VAL A 60 3.46 3.31 9.68
N GLY A 61 2.84 2.15 9.89
CA GLY A 61 1.76 1.62 9.03
C GLY A 61 2.23 1.17 7.64
N PHE A 62 3.56 1.13 7.43
CA PHE A 62 4.23 0.59 6.25
C PHE A 62 5.35 -0.36 6.69
N ILE A 63 5.58 -1.40 5.89
CA ILE A 63 6.58 -2.44 6.12
C ILE A 63 7.22 -2.80 4.78
N GLN A 64 8.50 -3.13 4.80
CA GLN A 64 9.19 -3.78 3.69
C GLN A 64 9.34 -5.26 4.00
N ILE A 65 8.74 -6.12 3.19
CA ILE A 65 8.75 -7.56 3.38
C ILE A 65 9.78 -8.21 2.46
N VAL A 66 10.69 -8.97 3.04
CA VAL A 66 11.59 -9.91 2.34
C VAL A 66 11.23 -11.35 2.74
N GLY A 67 11.79 -12.36 2.07
CA GLY A 67 11.49 -13.76 2.39
C GLY A 67 10.04 -14.17 2.11
N HIS A 68 9.31 -13.39 1.31
CA HIS A 68 7.90 -13.63 0.98
C HIS A 68 7.69 -14.89 0.10
N GLY A 69 8.75 -15.38 -0.55
CA GLY A 69 8.73 -16.63 -1.33
C GLY A 69 8.08 -16.53 -2.71
N ILE A 70 7.86 -15.32 -3.24
CA ILE A 70 7.44 -15.16 -4.65
C ILE A 70 8.68 -15.38 -5.51
N PRO A 71 8.68 -16.32 -6.48
CA PRO A 71 9.83 -16.55 -7.32
C PRO A 71 10.19 -15.34 -8.19
N PRO A 72 11.47 -15.01 -8.39
CA PRO A 72 11.89 -13.88 -9.22
C PRO A 72 11.30 -13.90 -10.63
N GLU A 73 11.18 -15.09 -11.24
CA GLU A 73 10.61 -15.26 -12.58
C GLU A 73 9.12 -14.88 -12.67
N VAL A 74 8.38 -14.96 -11.56
CA VAL A 74 6.98 -14.52 -11.47
C VAL A 74 6.91 -13.00 -11.46
N ILE A 75 7.82 -12.34 -10.73
CA ILE A 75 7.95 -10.89 -10.71
C ILE A 75 8.39 -10.37 -12.09
N ASP A 76 9.38 -11.01 -12.71
CA ASP A 76 9.83 -10.67 -14.07
C ASP A 76 8.72 -10.87 -15.10
N GLY A 77 7.93 -11.95 -14.96
CA GLY A 77 6.75 -12.21 -15.79
C GLY A 77 5.71 -11.10 -15.67
N LEU A 78 5.38 -10.66 -14.46
CA LEU A 78 4.48 -9.53 -14.23
C LEU A 78 5.05 -8.24 -14.87
N ALA A 79 6.31 -7.92 -14.61
CA ALA A 79 6.96 -6.73 -15.12
C ALA A 79 6.95 -6.71 -16.67
N GLY A 80 7.20 -7.86 -17.30
CA GLY A 80 7.07 -8.03 -18.76
C GLY A 80 5.63 -7.85 -19.26
N ALA A 81 4.63 -8.38 -18.55
CA ALA A 81 3.22 -8.19 -18.93
C ALA A 81 2.79 -6.71 -18.86
N ILE A 82 3.25 -5.98 -17.83
CA ILE A 82 3.07 -4.53 -17.70
C ILE A 82 3.71 -3.82 -18.90
N ASP A 83 4.96 -4.15 -19.22
CA ASP A 83 5.67 -3.56 -20.37
C ASP A 83 4.94 -3.80 -21.69
N ASP A 84 4.60 -5.06 -21.98
CA ASP A 84 3.98 -5.49 -23.23
C ASP A 84 2.62 -4.80 -23.45
N PHE A 85 1.79 -4.72 -22.39
CA PHE A 85 0.49 -4.06 -22.50
C PHE A 85 0.61 -2.54 -22.64
N PHE A 86 1.41 -1.89 -21.81
CA PHE A 86 1.47 -0.42 -21.82
C PHE A 86 2.24 0.15 -23.01
N ALA A 87 3.06 -0.65 -23.70
CA ALA A 87 3.67 -0.31 -24.99
C ALA A 87 2.66 -0.24 -26.15
N LEU A 88 1.44 -0.77 -25.99
CA LEU A 88 0.41 -0.70 -27.03
C LEU A 88 -0.02 0.75 -27.32
N PRO A 89 -0.49 1.04 -28.55
CA PRO A 89 -1.09 2.32 -28.87
C PRO A 89 -2.25 2.66 -27.92
N LEU A 90 -2.36 3.93 -27.53
CA LEU A 90 -3.40 4.40 -26.59
C LEU A 90 -4.82 3.97 -27.01
N GLU A 91 -5.14 4.07 -28.30
CA GLU A 91 -6.46 3.67 -28.80
C GLU A 91 -6.72 2.16 -28.69
N THR A 92 -5.68 1.32 -28.83
CA THR A 92 -5.78 -0.11 -28.56
C THR A 92 -6.03 -0.36 -27.07
N LYS A 93 -5.29 0.33 -26.17
CA LYS A 93 -5.49 0.20 -24.71
C LYS A 93 -6.90 0.62 -24.29
N LYS A 94 -7.44 1.69 -24.88
CA LYS A 94 -8.80 2.20 -24.61
C LYS A 94 -9.92 1.20 -24.92
N ALA A 95 -9.69 0.19 -25.77
CA ALA A 95 -10.67 -0.87 -26.01
C ALA A 95 -10.93 -1.75 -24.78
N TYR A 96 -10.01 -1.74 -23.79
CA TYR A 96 -10.10 -2.53 -22.56
C TYR A 96 -10.63 -1.72 -21.36
N ARG A 97 -11.25 -0.56 -21.59
CA ARG A 97 -11.92 0.21 -20.53
C ARG A 97 -13.23 -0.46 -20.13
N VAL A 98 -13.47 -0.60 -18.82
CA VAL A 98 -14.75 -1.09 -18.30
C VAL A 98 -15.44 0.04 -17.53
N ALA A 99 -16.52 0.57 -18.08
CA ALA A 99 -17.26 1.66 -17.44
C ALA A 99 -17.95 1.18 -16.16
N GLY A 100 -17.79 1.94 -15.07
CA GLY A 100 -18.45 1.66 -13.79
C GLY A 100 -17.81 0.56 -12.94
N ALA A 101 -16.92 -0.26 -13.49
CA ALA A 101 -16.24 -1.33 -12.77
C ALA A 101 -14.84 -0.88 -12.27
N ASN A 102 -14.29 -1.61 -11.29
CA ASN A 102 -12.88 -1.50 -10.89
C ASN A 102 -12.02 -2.51 -11.68
N ARG A 103 -12.17 -2.52 -13.01
CA ARG A 103 -11.58 -3.52 -13.92
C ARG A 103 -11.11 -2.88 -15.23
N GLY A 104 -10.14 -3.52 -15.87
CA GLY A 104 -9.61 -3.11 -17.17
C GLY A 104 -8.75 -1.85 -17.10
N TYR A 105 -8.63 -1.19 -18.24
CA TYR A 105 -7.71 -0.08 -18.44
C TYR A 105 -8.28 1.27 -17.95
N SER A 106 -7.45 2.03 -17.23
CA SER A 106 -7.66 3.44 -16.88
C SER A 106 -6.64 4.30 -17.62
N PRO A 107 -7.06 5.11 -18.62
CA PRO A 107 -6.15 6.00 -19.32
C PRO A 107 -5.68 7.15 -18.40
N PRO A 108 -4.63 7.88 -18.78
CA PRO A 108 -4.31 9.14 -18.13
C PRO A 108 -5.54 10.06 -18.14
N LYS A 109 -5.69 10.87 -17.09
CA LYS A 109 -6.78 11.82 -16.82
C LYS A 109 -8.09 11.23 -16.29
N SER A 110 -8.20 9.92 -16.07
CA SER A 110 -9.49 9.32 -15.69
C SER A 110 -9.80 9.22 -14.19
N GLU A 111 -8.84 9.39 -13.28
CA GLU A 111 -9.05 9.13 -11.83
C GLU A 111 -8.38 10.18 -10.95
N SER A 112 -9.09 10.73 -9.95
CA SER A 112 -8.53 11.62 -8.92
C SER A 112 -8.69 11.00 -7.53
N LEU A 113 -7.57 10.57 -6.94
CA LEU A 113 -7.59 9.82 -5.66
C LEU A 113 -7.66 10.72 -4.42
N SER A 114 -7.19 11.98 -4.49
CA SER A 114 -7.25 12.91 -3.34
C SER A 114 -8.68 13.28 -2.91
N LEU A 115 -9.64 13.20 -3.84
CA LEU A 115 -11.05 13.46 -3.58
C LEU A 115 -11.71 12.40 -2.67
N SER A 116 -11.13 11.19 -2.58
CA SER A 116 -11.60 10.14 -1.64
C SER A 116 -11.53 10.57 -0.17
N LEU A 117 -10.66 11.53 0.13
CA LEU A 117 -10.48 12.12 1.45
C LEU A 117 -11.16 13.49 1.60
N GLY A 118 -11.92 13.93 0.59
CA GLY A 118 -12.62 15.21 0.58
C GLY A 118 -11.70 16.43 0.46
N VAL A 119 -10.47 16.25 -0.03
CA VAL A 119 -9.51 17.34 -0.25
C VAL A 119 -9.34 17.58 -1.76
N GLU A 120 -9.68 18.79 -2.22
CA GLU A 120 -9.38 19.21 -3.60
C GLU A 120 -7.86 19.24 -3.80
N SER A 121 -7.34 18.45 -4.74
CA SER A 121 -5.94 18.56 -5.18
C SER A 121 -5.85 18.56 -6.70
N ALA A 122 -4.79 19.23 -7.18
CA ALA A 122 -4.63 19.80 -8.50
C ALA A 122 -4.73 18.81 -9.68
N ASP A 123 -5.52 19.20 -10.69
CA ASP A 123 -5.92 18.46 -11.89
C ASP A 123 -4.78 18.00 -12.85
N ARG A 124 -3.50 18.27 -12.58
CA ARG A 124 -2.39 18.06 -13.56
C ARG A 124 -1.76 16.66 -13.54
N MET A 125 -2.07 15.89 -12.52
CA MET A 125 -1.34 14.66 -12.19
C MET A 125 -1.87 13.41 -12.89
N ASN A 126 -3.19 13.36 -13.10
CA ASN A 126 -3.83 12.24 -13.78
C ASN A 126 -3.23 12.03 -15.19
N ASP A 127 -2.56 13.05 -15.74
CA ASP A 127 -1.81 13.07 -17.00
C ASP A 127 -0.64 12.07 -17.07
N PHE A 128 -0.10 11.63 -15.92
CA PHE A 128 1.23 11.05 -15.85
C PHE A 128 1.30 9.55 -15.60
N PHE A 129 0.16 8.92 -15.34
CA PHE A 129 0.09 7.47 -15.20
C PHE A 129 -1.11 6.91 -15.93
N GLU A 130 -0.99 5.64 -16.23
CA GLU A 130 -2.06 4.79 -16.72
C GLU A 130 -2.08 3.51 -15.87
N ALA A 131 -3.24 2.87 -15.80
CA ALA A 131 -3.41 1.68 -14.98
C ALA A 131 -4.22 0.60 -15.67
N PHE A 132 -4.05 -0.65 -15.21
CA PHE A 132 -4.85 -1.78 -15.62
C PHE A 132 -5.19 -2.63 -14.39
N ASN A 133 -6.48 -2.85 -14.17
CA ASN A 133 -6.98 -3.57 -13.01
C ASN A 133 -7.53 -4.95 -13.43
N VAL A 134 -7.14 -5.99 -12.69
CA VAL A 134 -7.79 -7.30 -12.70
C VAL A 134 -8.11 -7.68 -11.26
N GLY A 135 -9.08 -8.54 -11.03
CA GLY A 135 -9.34 -9.03 -9.68
C GLY A 135 -10.15 -10.30 -9.66
N VAL A 136 -10.55 -10.74 -8.47
CA VAL A 136 -11.38 -11.94 -8.35
C VAL A 136 -12.78 -11.66 -8.91
N GLU A 137 -13.37 -12.68 -9.51
CA GLU A 137 -14.72 -12.67 -10.05
C GLU A 137 -15.60 -13.57 -9.17
N ALA A 138 -16.88 -13.21 -8.97
CA ALA A 138 -17.78 -13.94 -8.08
C ALA A 138 -17.90 -15.42 -8.47
N ARG A 139 -17.83 -15.73 -9.77
CA ARG A 139 -17.81 -17.09 -10.32
C ARG A 139 -16.68 -17.99 -9.82
N SER A 140 -15.64 -17.43 -9.21
CA SER A 140 -14.54 -18.18 -8.58
C SER A 140 -14.96 -18.84 -7.26
N PHE A 141 -16.07 -18.39 -6.67
CA PHE A 141 -16.59 -18.84 -5.38
C PHE A 141 -17.92 -19.58 -5.56
N THR A 142 -17.83 -20.78 -6.13
CA THR A 142 -19.03 -21.59 -6.43
C THR A 142 -19.81 -21.92 -5.15
N GLY A 143 -21.12 -21.66 -5.15
CA GLY A 143 -22.02 -22.02 -4.06
C GLY A 143 -22.32 -20.91 -3.05
N LEU A 144 -21.66 -19.74 -3.14
CA LEU A 144 -21.87 -18.62 -2.21
C LEU A 144 -22.93 -17.60 -2.68
N GLY A 145 -23.42 -17.70 -3.93
CA GLY A 145 -24.47 -16.81 -4.44
C GLY A 145 -24.06 -15.33 -4.55
N LEU A 146 -22.76 -15.08 -4.74
CA LEU A 146 -22.17 -13.73 -4.81
C LEU A 146 -22.50 -13.03 -6.15
N SER A 147 -22.54 -11.69 -6.13
CA SER A 147 -22.89 -10.87 -7.29
C SER A 147 -21.66 -10.35 -8.03
N GLU A 148 -21.64 -10.48 -9.36
CA GLU A 148 -20.60 -9.85 -10.19
C GLU A 148 -20.68 -8.31 -10.19
N ASP A 149 -21.74 -7.70 -9.66
CA ASP A 149 -21.78 -6.25 -9.45
C ASP A 149 -20.78 -5.81 -8.37
N ASP A 150 -20.49 -6.68 -7.41
CA ASP A 150 -19.52 -6.43 -6.33
C ASP A 150 -18.08 -6.79 -6.73
N TYR A 151 -17.92 -7.91 -7.47
CA TYR A 151 -16.61 -8.44 -7.85
C TYR A 151 -16.13 -7.90 -9.20
N GLY A 152 -17.04 -7.58 -10.12
CA GLY A 152 -16.71 -7.19 -11.49
C GLY A 152 -16.17 -8.34 -12.34
N ILE A 153 -16.23 -8.14 -13.66
CA ILE A 153 -15.76 -9.12 -14.66
C ILE A 153 -14.47 -8.61 -15.29
N ASN A 154 -13.44 -9.45 -15.32
CA ASN A 154 -12.17 -9.11 -15.95
C ASN A 154 -12.31 -9.05 -17.47
N VAL A 155 -11.62 -8.09 -18.07
CA VAL A 155 -11.37 -8.05 -19.52
C VAL A 155 -9.88 -8.30 -19.72
N TRP A 156 -9.53 -9.27 -20.54
CA TRP A 156 -8.14 -9.66 -20.78
C TRP A 156 -7.69 -9.16 -22.15
N PRO A 157 -6.52 -8.51 -22.25
CA PRO A 157 -6.02 -8.03 -23.52
C PRO A 157 -5.47 -9.15 -24.40
N GLU A 158 -5.55 -8.97 -25.72
CA GLU A 158 -4.93 -9.83 -26.73
C GLU A 158 -3.41 -9.59 -26.80
N VAL A 159 -2.74 -9.73 -25.67
CA VAL A 159 -1.28 -9.63 -25.52
C VAL A 159 -0.77 -11.01 -25.13
N ALA A 160 0.24 -11.50 -25.86
CA ALA A 160 0.77 -12.84 -25.67
C ALA A 160 1.21 -13.06 -24.21
N HIS A 161 0.74 -14.15 -23.60
CA HIS A 161 1.04 -14.53 -22.20
C HIS A 161 0.64 -13.52 -21.11
N PHE A 162 -0.05 -12.42 -21.45
CA PHE A 162 -0.41 -11.40 -20.45
C PHE A 162 -1.24 -11.99 -19.32
N ARG A 163 -2.33 -12.67 -19.67
CA ARG A 163 -3.23 -13.29 -18.69
C ARG A 163 -2.50 -14.28 -17.79
N GLU A 164 -1.75 -15.21 -18.38
CA GLU A 164 -0.97 -16.23 -17.66
C GLU A 164 0.00 -15.60 -16.65
N ARG A 165 0.81 -14.63 -17.08
CA ARG A 165 1.79 -13.94 -16.23
C ARG A 165 1.12 -13.17 -15.09
N VAL A 166 0.03 -12.46 -15.39
CA VAL A 166 -0.71 -11.66 -14.41
C VAL A 166 -1.44 -12.55 -13.41
N GLU A 167 -2.13 -13.61 -13.85
CA GLU A 167 -2.80 -14.58 -12.96
C GLU A 167 -1.78 -15.30 -12.06
N THR A 168 -0.59 -15.65 -12.59
CA THR A 168 0.48 -16.28 -11.78
C THR A 168 0.93 -15.36 -10.65
N TYR A 169 1.21 -14.08 -10.95
CA TYR A 169 1.57 -13.12 -9.90
C TYR A 169 0.40 -12.85 -8.94
N PHE A 170 -0.83 -12.78 -9.45
CA PHE A 170 -2.03 -12.58 -8.64
C PHE A 170 -2.17 -13.67 -7.56
N SER A 171 -1.98 -14.94 -7.94
CA SER A 171 -2.02 -16.06 -7.00
C SER A 171 -0.92 -15.97 -5.95
N GLU A 172 0.30 -15.60 -6.34
CA GLU A 172 1.42 -15.43 -5.39
C GLU A 172 1.21 -14.24 -4.44
N ALA A 173 0.73 -13.10 -4.94
CA ALA A 173 0.41 -11.94 -4.11
C ALA A 173 -0.74 -12.25 -3.13
N SER A 174 -1.77 -12.99 -3.57
CA SER A 174 -2.85 -13.48 -2.70
C SER A 174 -2.32 -14.43 -1.62
N ARG A 175 -1.40 -15.34 -1.97
CA ARG A 175 -0.74 -16.21 -0.99
C ARG A 175 0.02 -15.39 0.05
N VAL A 176 0.80 -14.39 -0.37
CA VAL A 176 1.53 -13.50 0.56
C VAL A 176 0.56 -12.71 1.44
N ALA A 177 -0.54 -12.17 0.90
CA ALA A 177 -1.56 -11.48 1.69
C ALA A 177 -2.17 -12.39 2.77
N ARG A 178 -2.48 -13.65 2.44
CA ARG A 178 -2.95 -14.66 3.41
C ARG A 178 -1.89 -15.01 4.47
N VAL A 179 -0.61 -15.02 4.10
CA VAL A 179 0.46 -15.18 5.09
C VAL A 179 0.49 -14.00 6.04
N LEU A 180 0.38 -12.77 5.52
CA LEU A 180 0.37 -11.54 6.33
C LEU A 180 -0.83 -11.50 7.28
N THR A 181 -2.03 -11.93 6.87
CA THR A 181 -3.19 -11.98 7.77
C THR A 181 -3.02 -12.98 8.91
N ARG A 182 -2.34 -14.11 8.69
CA ARG A 182 -1.94 -15.03 9.79
C ARG A 182 -0.96 -14.37 10.76
N VAL A 183 0.04 -13.65 10.22
CA VAL A 183 0.99 -12.89 11.05
C VAL A 183 0.28 -11.80 11.84
N PHE A 184 -0.73 -11.16 11.24
CA PHE A 184 -1.53 -10.15 11.93
C PHE A 184 -2.35 -10.73 13.07
N ALA A 185 -2.95 -11.91 12.89
CA ALA A 185 -3.61 -12.61 13.98
C ALA A 185 -2.64 -12.86 15.15
N ASP A 186 -1.46 -13.40 14.88
CA ASP A 186 -0.44 -13.65 15.90
C ASP A 186 0.02 -12.35 16.59
N ALA A 187 0.25 -11.29 15.82
CA ALA A 187 0.70 -9.98 16.31
C ALA A 187 -0.35 -9.31 17.22
N LEU A 188 -1.63 -9.47 16.90
CA LEU A 188 -2.74 -8.96 17.71
C LEU A 188 -3.13 -9.90 18.87
N GLY A 189 -2.52 -11.09 18.96
CA GLY A 189 -2.91 -12.11 19.94
C GLY A 189 -4.30 -12.70 19.68
N GLN A 190 -4.73 -12.70 18.42
CA GLN A 190 -6.03 -13.17 17.96
C GLN A 190 -5.96 -14.59 17.41
N PRO A 191 -7.09 -15.35 17.42
CA PRO A 191 -7.16 -16.65 16.77
C PRO A 191 -6.88 -16.55 15.26
N PRO A 192 -6.23 -17.55 14.65
CA PRO A 192 -5.90 -17.53 13.22
C PRO A 192 -7.14 -17.39 12.34
N GLU A 193 -8.30 -17.87 12.79
CA GLU A 193 -9.54 -17.83 12.03
C GLU A 193 -10.17 -16.43 11.95
N LEU A 194 -9.66 -15.44 12.68
CA LEU A 194 -10.20 -14.07 12.67
C LEU A 194 -10.21 -13.51 11.24
N PHE A 195 -9.05 -13.50 10.59
CA PHE A 195 -8.94 -12.94 9.24
C PHE A 195 -9.48 -13.91 8.17
N ASP A 196 -9.44 -15.22 8.40
CA ASP A 196 -10.04 -16.19 7.45
C ASP A 196 -11.53 -15.91 7.25
N ARG A 197 -12.27 -15.64 8.33
CA ARG A 197 -13.71 -15.28 8.26
C ARG A 197 -13.96 -13.96 7.54
N LEU A 198 -12.97 -13.07 7.51
CA LEU A 198 -13.06 -11.79 6.84
C LEU A 198 -12.62 -11.86 5.38
N THR A 199 -12.01 -12.96 4.92
CA THR A 199 -11.26 -12.98 3.65
C THR A 199 -11.40 -14.26 2.81
N ASP A 200 -12.18 -15.25 3.24
CA ASP A 200 -12.36 -16.52 2.51
C ASP A 200 -12.95 -16.35 1.10
N HIS A 201 -13.63 -15.24 0.82
CA HIS A 201 -14.09 -14.82 -0.49
C HIS A 201 -13.84 -13.31 -0.74
N SER A 202 -12.63 -12.85 -0.43
CA SER A 202 -12.25 -11.45 -0.53
C SER A 202 -12.37 -10.88 -1.96
N ILE A 203 -12.75 -9.60 -2.08
CA ILE A 203 -12.90 -8.88 -3.36
C ILE A 203 -11.56 -8.39 -3.94
N ASP A 204 -10.53 -9.24 -3.91
CA ASP A 204 -9.15 -8.85 -4.20
C ASP A 204 -8.97 -8.25 -5.60
N VAL A 205 -8.13 -7.22 -5.69
CA VAL A 205 -7.82 -6.52 -6.95
C VAL A 205 -6.32 -6.30 -7.08
N LEU A 206 -5.77 -6.60 -8.25
CA LEU A 206 -4.43 -6.23 -8.67
C LEU A 206 -4.51 -5.02 -9.59
N ARG A 207 -3.93 -3.91 -9.17
CA ARG A 207 -3.78 -2.69 -9.94
C ARG A 207 -2.35 -2.53 -10.42
N MET A 208 -2.16 -2.70 -11.71
CA MET A 208 -0.88 -2.45 -12.38
C MET A 208 -0.85 -0.99 -12.84
N VAL A 209 0.18 -0.25 -12.46
CA VAL A 209 0.36 1.17 -12.77
C VAL A 209 1.67 1.34 -13.52
N ASN A 210 1.62 2.13 -14.60
CA ASN A 210 2.77 2.50 -15.39
C ASN A 210 2.85 4.02 -15.48
N TYR A 211 3.92 4.59 -14.94
CA TYR A 211 4.29 5.98 -15.15
C TYR A 211 5.12 6.03 -16.44
N ALA A 212 4.43 6.32 -17.55
CA ALA A 212 4.93 6.24 -18.92
C ALA A 212 5.20 7.65 -19.49
N LEU A 213 5.82 8.49 -18.69
CA LEU A 213 6.16 9.82 -19.11
C LEU A 213 7.36 9.78 -20.08
N ASP A 214 7.32 10.59 -21.15
CA ASP A 214 8.46 10.73 -22.05
C ASP A 214 9.70 11.13 -21.24
N GLU A 215 10.77 10.34 -21.37
CA GLU A 215 12.03 10.67 -20.71
C GLU A 215 12.55 12.00 -21.24
N GLY A 216 12.71 12.97 -20.34
CA GLY A 216 13.11 14.31 -20.73
C GLY A 216 13.38 15.21 -19.54
N PRO A 217 14.02 16.36 -19.79
CA PRO A 217 14.18 17.39 -18.77
C PRO A 217 12.80 17.94 -18.38
N VAL A 218 12.55 18.08 -17.08
CA VAL A 218 11.33 18.70 -16.56
C VAL A 218 11.68 19.87 -15.66
N THR A 219 10.97 20.98 -15.87
CA THR A 219 10.91 22.07 -14.90
C THR A 219 9.84 21.71 -13.88
N LEU A 220 10.27 21.36 -12.67
CA LEU A 220 9.35 21.10 -11.57
C LEU A 220 8.83 22.43 -11.02
N ASP A 221 7.61 22.82 -11.39
CA ASP A 221 6.86 23.78 -10.59
C ASP A 221 6.53 23.10 -9.25
N GLY A 222 6.78 23.76 -8.13
CA GLY A 222 6.77 23.18 -6.77
C GLY A 222 5.47 22.51 -6.29
N ASP A 223 4.42 22.49 -7.12
CA ASP A 223 3.10 21.90 -6.85
C ASP A 223 2.84 20.57 -7.59
N LEU A 224 3.82 20.00 -8.30
CA LEU A 224 3.65 18.74 -9.02
C LEU A 224 3.57 17.53 -8.06
N ARG A 225 2.38 16.94 -7.95
CA ARG A 225 2.11 15.66 -7.24
C ARG A 225 1.75 14.58 -8.30
N GLY A 226 2.01 13.29 -8.05
CA GLY A 226 1.97 12.16 -9.03
C GLY A 226 0.84 11.10 -8.85
N MET A 227 0.51 10.72 -7.62
CA MET A 227 -0.75 10.16 -7.13
C MET A 227 -1.10 10.96 -5.87
N GLY A 228 -2.36 11.37 -5.71
CA GLY A 228 -2.78 12.23 -4.61
C GLY A 228 -2.60 11.55 -3.26
N GLU A 229 -2.57 12.35 -2.19
CA GLU A 229 -2.57 11.83 -0.82
C GLU A 229 -3.81 10.97 -0.61
N HIS A 230 -3.65 9.72 -0.16
CA HIS A 230 -4.74 8.80 0.13
C HIS A 230 -4.31 7.76 1.17
N THR A 231 -5.31 7.08 1.72
CA THR A 231 -5.14 5.82 2.44
C THR A 231 -5.77 4.70 1.61
N ASP A 232 -5.30 3.47 1.80
CA ASP A 232 -5.93 2.31 1.20
C ASP A 232 -7.15 1.89 2.01
N PHE A 233 -8.15 1.34 1.34
CA PHE A 233 -9.47 1.14 1.94
C PHE A 233 -9.57 -0.22 2.66
N GLY A 234 -8.93 -1.25 2.12
CA GLY A 234 -9.05 -2.63 2.55
C GLY A 234 -8.37 -3.02 3.86
N LEU A 235 -8.00 -4.30 3.98
CA LEU A 235 -7.26 -4.81 5.12
C LEU A 235 -5.76 -4.60 4.93
N VAL A 236 -5.21 -5.03 3.80
CA VAL A 236 -3.77 -4.95 3.51
C VAL A 236 -3.50 -4.83 2.02
N THR A 237 -2.50 -4.03 1.68
CA THR A 237 -1.98 -3.89 0.32
C THR A 237 -0.60 -4.53 0.23
N VAL A 238 -0.38 -5.37 -0.78
CA VAL A 238 0.92 -5.92 -1.15
C VAL A 238 1.38 -5.24 -2.45
N LEU A 239 2.40 -4.41 -2.35
CA LEU A 239 2.89 -3.55 -3.43
C LEU A 239 4.27 -4.02 -3.92
N TRP A 240 4.30 -4.46 -5.17
CA TRP A 240 5.55 -4.52 -5.94
C TRP A 240 5.77 -3.20 -6.67
N ALA A 241 7.01 -2.71 -6.69
CA ALA A 241 7.37 -1.49 -7.43
C ALA A 241 8.83 -1.54 -7.90
N ASP A 242 9.10 -0.85 -9.01
CA ASP A 242 10.48 -0.56 -9.40
C ASP A 242 11.19 0.26 -8.30
N ARG A 243 12.51 0.09 -8.17
CA ARG A 243 13.38 0.84 -7.25
C ARG A 243 13.70 2.23 -7.79
N VAL A 244 12.65 3.00 -8.09
CA VAL A 244 12.69 4.36 -8.64
C VAL A 244 11.93 5.28 -7.70
N ALA A 245 12.40 6.52 -7.55
CA ALA A 245 11.74 7.54 -6.72
C ALA A 245 10.28 7.72 -7.14
N GLY A 246 9.41 7.96 -6.17
CA GLY A 246 7.98 8.15 -6.44
C GLY A 246 7.14 8.00 -5.19
N LEU A 247 7.10 6.80 -4.59
CA LEU A 247 6.28 6.59 -3.39
C LEU A 247 6.79 7.46 -2.24
N GLN A 248 5.86 8.17 -1.60
CA GLN A 248 6.11 8.94 -0.39
C GLN A 248 5.11 8.55 0.69
N VAL A 249 5.61 8.36 1.91
CA VAL A 249 4.83 8.02 3.10
C VAL A 249 4.87 9.18 4.07
N LEU A 250 3.73 9.50 4.68
CA LEU A 250 3.65 10.54 5.70
C LEU A 250 4.14 9.98 7.04
N GLY A 251 5.29 10.47 7.51
CA GLY A 251 5.88 10.07 8.77
C GLY A 251 5.33 10.84 9.99
N PRO A 252 5.76 10.44 11.20
CA PRO A 252 5.47 11.17 12.43
C PRO A 252 5.90 12.64 12.32
N GLY A 253 5.01 13.58 12.67
CA GLY A 253 5.25 15.02 12.54
C GLY A 253 4.74 15.65 11.23
N GLY A 254 4.10 14.87 10.35
CA GLY A 254 3.45 15.40 9.15
C GLY A 254 4.43 15.68 8.01
N VAL A 255 5.58 15.01 8.00
CA VAL A 255 6.62 15.15 6.97
C VAL A 255 6.51 14.00 5.97
N TRP A 256 6.58 14.31 4.68
CA TRP A 256 6.59 13.31 3.60
C TRP A 256 8.00 12.76 3.40
N HIS A 257 8.13 11.44 3.37
CA HIS A 257 9.41 10.75 3.17
C HIS A 257 9.36 9.85 1.93
N ASP A 258 10.39 9.93 1.08
CA ASP A 258 10.54 9.03 -0.06
C ASP A 258 10.81 7.60 0.41
N VAL A 259 10.10 6.64 -0.19
CA VAL A 259 10.23 5.21 0.12
C VAL A 259 10.44 4.45 -1.18
N GLN A 260 11.52 3.68 -1.22
CA GLN A 260 11.80 2.74 -2.30
C GLN A 260 11.89 1.32 -1.71
N PRO A 261 11.40 0.30 -2.42
CA PRO A 261 11.55 -1.07 -1.94
C PRO A 261 13.03 -1.45 -1.89
N VAL A 262 13.41 -2.19 -0.85
CA VAL A 262 14.68 -2.90 -0.80
C VAL A 262 14.76 -3.94 -1.94
N GLU A 263 15.97 -4.40 -2.23
CA GLU A 263 16.18 -5.44 -3.22
C GLU A 263 15.41 -6.72 -2.86
N GLY A 264 14.60 -7.23 -3.80
CA GLY A 264 13.73 -8.37 -3.56
C GLY A 264 12.63 -8.12 -2.52
N GLY A 265 12.37 -6.86 -2.16
CA GLY A 265 11.36 -6.50 -1.17
C GLY A 265 10.02 -6.15 -1.79
N LEU A 266 8.94 -6.47 -1.07
CA LEU A 266 7.60 -5.94 -1.30
C LEU A 266 7.31 -4.84 -0.27
N LEU A 267 6.63 -3.78 -0.69
CA LEU A 267 6.08 -2.80 0.24
C LEU A 267 4.71 -3.27 0.69
N VAL A 268 4.44 -3.22 1.99
CA VAL A 268 3.16 -3.62 2.58
C VAL A 268 2.65 -2.48 3.44
N ASN A 269 1.38 -2.12 3.27
CA ASN A 269 0.72 -1.16 4.13
C ASN A 269 -0.68 -1.63 4.50
N LEU A 270 -1.13 -1.17 5.65
CA LEU A 270 -2.48 -1.46 6.14
C LEU A 270 -3.48 -0.47 5.55
N GLY A 271 -4.68 -0.97 5.31
CA GLY A 271 -5.81 -0.12 4.93
C GLY A 271 -6.69 0.25 6.13
N ASP A 272 -7.69 1.07 5.83
CA ASP A 272 -8.60 1.66 6.81
C ASP A 272 -9.39 0.60 7.61
N LEU A 273 -9.74 -0.54 7.02
CA LEU A 273 -10.46 -1.60 7.73
C LEU A 273 -9.62 -2.22 8.86
N THR A 274 -8.31 -2.38 8.66
CA THR A 274 -7.41 -2.88 9.71
C THR A 274 -7.18 -1.84 10.80
N ALA A 275 -7.09 -0.56 10.45
CA ALA A 275 -7.05 0.52 11.44
C ALA A 275 -8.34 0.55 12.29
N ARG A 276 -9.50 0.28 11.68
CA ARG A 276 -10.79 0.16 12.40
C ARG A 276 -10.82 -1.05 13.34
N LEU A 277 -10.39 -2.22 12.88
CA LEU A 277 -10.31 -3.45 13.72
C LEU A 277 -9.50 -3.21 15.00
N THR A 278 -8.43 -2.42 14.90
CA THR A 278 -7.49 -2.18 15.99
C THR A 278 -7.72 -0.88 16.75
N ASN A 279 -8.84 -0.18 16.47
CA ASN A 279 -9.17 1.11 17.08
C ASN A 279 -8.04 2.15 16.95
N ASP A 280 -7.44 2.25 15.76
CA ASP A 280 -6.25 3.07 15.45
C ASP A 280 -4.94 2.69 16.19
N ARG A 281 -4.86 1.55 16.89
CA ARG A 281 -3.56 1.04 17.37
C ARG A 281 -2.63 0.77 16.19
N TRP A 282 -3.14 0.20 15.11
CA TRP A 282 -2.43 0.09 13.84
C TRP A 282 -2.86 1.19 12.87
N MET A 283 -1.90 1.67 12.09
CA MET A 283 -2.05 2.86 11.26
C MET A 283 -2.37 2.50 9.82
N SER A 284 -3.44 3.09 9.29
CA SER A 284 -3.63 3.27 7.85
C SER A 284 -2.96 4.58 7.44
N THR A 285 -1.74 4.47 6.91
CA THR A 285 -0.86 5.63 6.74
C THR A 285 -1.06 6.30 5.39
N LEU A 286 -1.14 7.64 5.44
CA LEU A 286 -1.22 8.45 4.24
C LEU A 286 0.02 8.27 3.39
N HIS A 287 -0.22 7.98 2.13
CA HIS A 287 0.83 7.85 1.15
C HIS A 287 0.40 8.53 -0.15
N ARG A 288 1.40 8.84 -0.97
CA ARG A 288 1.23 9.47 -2.27
C ARG A 288 2.34 9.01 -3.19
N VAL A 289 2.22 9.27 -4.48
CA VAL A 289 3.34 9.06 -5.42
C VAL A 289 3.71 10.43 -5.96
N ALA A 290 4.95 10.88 -5.81
CA ALA A 290 5.48 12.00 -6.56
C ALA A 290 5.79 11.56 -7.99
N PRO A 291 5.79 12.47 -8.97
CA PRO A 291 6.31 12.16 -10.30
C PRO A 291 7.73 11.57 -10.16
N PRO A 292 8.04 10.46 -10.85
CA PRO A 292 9.33 9.77 -10.71
C PRO A 292 10.46 10.58 -11.38
N VAL A 293 10.87 11.69 -10.76
CA VAL A 293 11.90 12.59 -11.28
C VAL A 293 13.20 12.38 -10.50
N VAL A 294 14.26 12.03 -11.21
CA VAL A 294 15.61 11.85 -10.69
C VAL A 294 16.53 12.80 -11.44
N ASP A 295 17.24 13.66 -10.72
CA ASP A 295 18.15 14.67 -11.29
C ASP A 295 17.51 15.52 -12.41
N GLY A 296 16.25 15.91 -12.22
CA GLY A 296 15.48 16.73 -13.18
C GLY A 296 15.01 15.97 -14.43
N ARG A 297 15.17 14.65 -14.48
CA ARG A 297 14.71 13.78 -15.56
C ARG A 297 13.59 12.88 -15.09
N ILE A 298 12.55 12.74 -15.91
CA ILE A 298 11.53 11.74 -15.65
C ILE A 298 12.10 10.34 -15.92
N MET A 299 11.87 9.43 -14.97
CA MET A 299 12.21 8.03 -15.05
C MET A 299 10.94 7.21 -15.13
N ARG A 300 10.94 6.20 -15.99
CA ARG A 300 9.86 5.22 -16.02
C ARG A 300 9.77 4.53 -14.67
N ARG A 301 8.54 4.35 -14.17
CA ARG A 301 8.26 3.62 -12.93
C ARG A 301 7.05 2.73 -13.12
N ARG A 302 7.18 1.45 -12.77
CA ARG A 302 6.09 0.48 -12.71
C ARG A 302 5.80 0.12 -11.27
N SER A 303 4.54 -0.22 -11.01
CA SER A 303 4.15 -0.82 -9.75
C SER A 303 2.90 -1.67 -9.93
N ALA A 304 2.71 -2.66 -9.05
CA ALA A 304 1.53 -3.48 -8.99
C ALA A 304 1.08 -3.61 -7.54
N ALA A 305 -0.06 -3.00 -7.22
CA ALA A 305 -0.67 -3.04 -5.89
C ALA A 305 -1.74 -4.14 -5.88
N PHE A 306 -1.53 -5.17 -5.06
CA PHE A 306 -2.53 -6.19 -4.77
C PHE A 306 -3.27 -5.79 -3.49
N PHE A 307 -4.55 -5.47 -3.63
CA PHE A 307 -5.43 -5.09 -2.54
C PHE A 307 -6.15 -6.33 -2.02
N HIS A 308 -5.93 -6.65 -0.75
CA HIS A 308 -6.67 -7.67 -0.02
C HIS A 308 -7.69 -6.99 0.88
N ASP A 309 -8.90 -6.83 0.36
CA ASP A 309 -9.90 -5.91 0.89
C ASP A 309 -10.86 -6.53 1.92
N GLY A 310 -11.02 -7.86 1.89
CA GLY A 310 -11.99 -8.59 2.68
C GLY A 310 -13.24 -8.97 1.88
N ASN A 311 -14.07 -9.83 2.48
CA ASN A 311 -15.33 -10.29 1.92
C ASN A 311 -16.32 -9.13 1.87
N VAL A 312 -17.00 -8.96 0.75
CA VAL A 312 -17.94 -7.85 0.55
C VAL A 312 -19.01 -7.73 1.66
N ASP A 313 -19.44 -8.85 2.23
CA ASP A 313 -20.46 -8.96 3.27
C ASP A 313 -19.89 -9.05 4.70
N ALA A 314 -18.56 -9.11 4.88
CA ALA A 314 -17.96 -9.13 6.20
C ALA A 314 -18.21 -7.81 6.93
N VAL A 315 -18.63 -7.92 8.19
CA VAL A 315 -18.75 -6.78 9.11
C VAL A 315 -17.41 -6.59 9.82
N VAL A 316 -16.87 -5.39 9.70
CA VAL A 316 -15.64 -4.95 10.36
C VAL A 316 -16.03 -4.09 11.55
N GLU A 317 -15.66 -4.55 12.74
CA GLU A 317 -15.90 -3.88 14.03
C GLU A 317 -14.64 -3.88 14.90
N THR A 318 -14.57 -2.97 15.86
CA THR A 318 -13.41 -2.87 16.76
C THR A 318 -13.27 -4.16 17.58
N LEU A 319 -12.07 -4.73 17.64
CA LEU A 319 -11.83 -5.91 18.47
C LEU A 319 -11.97 -5.55 19.96
N PRO A 320 -12.59 -6.41 20.79
CA PRO A 320 -12.90 -6.09 22.18
C PRO A 320 -11.70 -5.66 23.03
N GLU A 321 -10.52 -6.21 22.77
CA GLU A 321 -9.29 -5.85 23.50
C GLU A 321 -8.73 -4.47 23.14
N PHE A 322 -9.15 -3.88 22.01
CA PHE A 322 -8.78 -2.52 21.60
C PHE A 322 -9.89 -1.50 21.84
N ALA A 323 -11.04 -1.93 22.37
CA ALA A 323 -12.10 -1.03 22.79
C ALA A 323 -11.60 -0.09 23.90
N GLY A 324 -11.72 1.21 23.69
CA GLY A 324 -11.24 2.23 24.63
C GLY A 324 -12.22 2.45 25.79
N PRO A 325 -11.79 3.08 26.91
CA PRO A 325 -12.68 3.47 28.01
C PRO A 325 -13.80 4.44 27.58
N GLY A 326 -13.63 5.12 26.44
CA GLY A 326 -14.59 6.04 25.83
C GLY A 326 -15.49 5.40 24.77
N GLY A 327 -15.45 4.08 24.60
CA GLY A 327 -16.14 3.35 23.53
C GLY A 327 -15.31 3.22 22.25
N ASP A 328 -15.92 2.62 21.24
CA ASP A 328 -15.29 2.38 19.94
C ASP A 328 -15.16 3.69 19.15
N ALA A 329 -14.04 3.89 18.46
CA ALA A 329 -13.85 5.07 17.60
C ALA A 329 -14.70 5.01 16.32
N TYR A 330 -15.20 3.82 15.97
CA TYR A 330 -15.85 3.51 14.71
C TYR A 330 -17.08 2.64 14.94
N ASP A 331 -18.19 2.99 14.29
CA ASP A 331 -19.33 2.08 14.18
C ASP A 331 -18.97 0.89 13.27
N PRO A 332 -19.53 -0.32 13.54
CA PRO A 332 -19.40 -1.46 12.64
C PRO A 332 -19.81 -1.12 11.21
N VAL A 333 -19.04 -1.60 10.22
CA VAL A 333 -19.29 -1.34 8.80
C VAL A 333 -19.06 -2.59 7.97
N THR A 334 -19.85 -2.81 6.92
CA THR A 334 -19.52 -3.86 5.95
C THR A 334 -18.36 -3.42 5.06
N VAL A 335 -17.55 -4.37 4.56
CA VAL A 335 -16.51 -4.09 3.56
C VAL A 335 -17.12 -3.40 2.33
N ARG A 336 -18.29 -3.86 1.86
CA ARG A 336 -19.06 -3.23 0.77
C ARG A 336 -19.30 -1.75 1.01
N ASP A 337 -19.90 -1.40 2.14
CA ASP A 337 -20.31 -0.03 2.42
C ASP A 337 -19.10 0.88 2.60
N HIS A 338 -18.03 0.37 3.24
CA HIS A 338 -16.78 1.11 3.40
C HIS A 338 -16.16 1.45 2.04
N ILE A 339 -15.98 0.45 1.16
CA ILE A 339 -15.34 0.63 -0.14
C ILE A 339 -16.23 1.48 -1.06
N ALA A 340 -17.54 1.26 -1.06
CA ALA A 340 -18.48 2.08 -1.83
C ALA A 340 -18.42 3.57 -1.41
N ALA A 341 -18.34 3.85 -0.11
CA ALA A 341 -18.21 5.22 0.40
C ALA A 341 -16.90 5.88 -0.05
N LYS A 342 -15.78 5.13 -0.03
CA LYS A 342 -14.46 5.62 -0.47
C LYS A 342 -14.39 5.84 -1.99
N LEU A 343 -14.90 4.91 -2.79
CA LEU A 343 -14.96 5.02 -4.25
C LEU A 343 -15.88 6.17 -4.69
N ALA A 344 -17.01 6.39 -4.01
CA ALA A 344 -17.88 7.54 -4.27
C ALA A 344 -17.18 8.87 -4.02
N GLY A 345 -16.31 8.95 -3.00
CA GLY A 345 -15.44 10.11 -2.79
C GLY A 345 -14.44 10.32 -3.93
N SER A 346 -13.71 9.27 -4.32
CA SER A 346 -12.69 9.36 -5.39
C SER A 346 -13.29 9.68 -6.76
N ARG A 347 -14.36 8.98 -7.17
CA ARG A 347 -14.88 9.01 -8.55
C ARG A 347 -15.93 10.10 -8.77
N HIS A 348 -16.61 10.54 -7.71
CA HIS A 348 -17.74 11.46 -7.81
C HIS A 348 -17.62 12.73 -6.96
N GLY A 349 -16.47 12.94 -6.29
CA GLY A 349 -16.22 14.15 -5.50
C GLY A 349 -17.18 14.34 -4.32
N LYS A 350 -17.82 13.26 -3.85
CA LYS A 350 -18.72 13.30 -2.68
C LYS A 350 -17.91 13.07 -1.40
N ALA A 351 -17.77 14.10 -0.56
CA ALA A 351 -17.06 13.97 0.70
C ALA A 351 -17.63 12.82 1.56
N ASN A 352 -16.76 11.92 2.03
CA ASN A 352 -17.15 10.84 2.94
C ASN A 352 -17.35 11.41 4.35
N THR A 353 -18.60 11.69 4.72
CA THR A 353 -18.95 12.27 6.03
C THR A 353 -18.76 11.30 7.20
N ALA A 354 -18.60 10.00 6.94
CA ALA A 354 -18.33 8.99 7.96
C ALA A 354 -16.83 8.84 8.29
N ALA A 355 -15.93 9.42 7.48
CA ALA A 355 -14.49 9.33 7.64
C ALA A 355 -13.90 10.51 8.44
N VAL A 356 -14.53 10.87 9.57
CA VAL A 356 -14.18 12.10 10.33
C VAL A 356 -12.75 12.08 10.84
N ARG A 357 -12.28 10.92 11.34
CA ARG A 357 -10.92 10.76 11.90
C ARG A 357 -9.86 10.63 10.81
N GLU A 358 -10.16 9.88 9.76
CA GLU A 358 -9.31 9.75 8.58
C GLU A 358 -9.12 11.13 7.92
N ALA A 359 -10.21 11.89 7.72
CA ALA A 359 -10.15 13.26 7.21
C ALA A 359 -9.48 14.26 8.18
N ALA A 360 -9.53 14.02 9.50
CA ALA A 360 -8.82 14.84 10.48
C ALA A 360 -7.29 14.63 10.39
N ARG A 361 -6.83 13.39 10.22
CA ARG A 361 -5.41 13.06 10.00
C ARG A 361 -4.86 13.77 8.75
N VAL A 362 -5.63 13.73 7.66
CA VAL A 362 -5.29 14.41 6.40
C VAL A 362 -5.23 15.93 6.58
N ARG A 363 -6.23 16.53 7.24
CA ARG A 363 -6.24 17.97 7.49
C ARG A 363 -5.09 18.43 8.38
N ALA A 364 -4.70 17.63 9.36
CA ALA A 364 -3.51 17.90 10.17
C ALA A 364 -2.21 17.83 9.36
N ALA A 365 -2.14 16.94 8.37
CA ALA A 365 -0.99 16.82 7.45
C ALA A 365 -0.91 17.97 6.44
N ALA A 366 -2.05 18.47 5.95
CA ALA A 366 -2.10 19.59 5.00
C ALA A 366 -1.76 20.95 5.65
N HIS A 367 -1.94 21.07 6.97
CA HIS A 367 -1.63 22.26 7.76
C HIS A 367 -0.88 21.89 9.04
N PRO A 368 0.41 21.52 8.96
CA PRO A 368 1.20 21.27 10.15
C PRO A 368 1.21 22.55 11.02
N PRO A 369 1.02 22.44 12.34
CA PRO A 369 1.06 23.60 13.21
C PRO A 369 2.39 24.32 13.03
N LEU A 370 2.33 25.65 12.84
CA LEU A 370 3.53 26.49 12.79
C LEU A 370 4.36 26.18 14.04
N SER A 371 5.56 25.64 13.84
CA SER A 371 6.53 25.45 14.91
C SER A 371 6.66 26.76 15.69
N ALA A 372 6.33 26.73 16.98
CA ALA A 372 6.58 27.85 17.86
C ALA A 372 8.09 28.11 17.82
N ALA A 373 8.48 29.25 17.26
CA ALA A 373 9.88 29.67 17.21
C ALA A 373 10.48 29.56 18.62
N PRO A 374 11.71 29.04 18.77
CA PRO A 374 12.34 28.94 20.08
C PRO A 374 12.40 30.35 20.68
N ALA A 375 11.84 30.49 21.88
CA ALA A 375 11.90 31.73 22.63
C ALA A 375 13.37 32.14 22.75
N VAL A 376 13.74 33.21 22.06
CA VAL A 376 15.06 33.82 22.18
C VAL A 376 15.15 34.35 23.61
N HIS A 377 15.82 33.60 24.48
CA HIS A 377 16.24 34.10 25.78
C HIS A 377 17.26 35.22 25.53
N GLY A 378 16.77 36.46 25.55
CA GLY A 378 17.61 37.65 25.60
C GLY A 378 18.51 37.60 26.84
N PRO A 379 19.77 38.06 26.74
CA PRO A 379 20.70 37.98 27.84
C PRO A 379 20.25 38.88 28.98
N SER A 380 20.19 38.28 30.17
CA SER A 380 20.13 38.98 31.46
C SER A 380 21.29 39.98 31.55
N ALA A 381 20.99 41.27 31.42
CA ALA A 381 21.90 42.34 31.77
C ALA A 381 21.78 42.59 33.27
N GLY A 382 22.77 42.11 34.02
CA GLY A 382 22.99 42.51 35.40
C GLY A 382 23.70 43.86 35.48
N ARG A 383 23.21 44.68 36.40
CA ARG A 383 23.71 45.96 36.96
C ARG A 383 23.44 47.24 36.18
#